data_AF-A0A7H2BFE6-F1
#
_entry.id   AF-A0A7H2BFE6-F1
#
_cell.length_a   1.000
_cell.length_b   1.000
_cell.length_c   1.000
_cell.angle_alpha   90.00
_cell.angle_beta   90.00
_cell.angle_gamma   90.00
#
_symmetry.space_group_name_H-M   'P 1'
#
loop_
_entity.id
_entity.type
_entity.pdbx_description
1 polymer ?
#
loop_
_entity_poly.entity_id
_entity_poly.type
_entity_poly.pdbx_seq_one_letter_code
_entity_poly.pdbx_strand_id
1 'polypeptide(L)'
;MDIHLHDAGTLGHFEYEMILERIHAFGLQGKVNIAHGFALSTVPASRQESLLKELGEAGVLWSTVAPVGSARLPLQLMKNNSVRLGLGTDGIRDLWSPYGDGDSRRASRRA
;
A
#
# COMPACT_ATOMS: atom_id res chain seq x y z
N MET A 1 -13.83 0.52 -0.74
CA MET A 1 -13.28 -0.47 -1.69
C MET A 1 -11.87 -0.79 -1.24
N ASP A 2 -11.54 -2.06 -1.16
CA ASP A 2 -10.20 -2.53 -0.76
C ASP A 2 -9.58 -3.28 -1.94
N ILE A 3 -8.52 -2.71 -2.50
CA ILE A 3 -7.87 -3.21 -3.72
C ILE A 3 -6.56 -3.87 -3.33
N HIS A 4 -6.44 -5.17 -3.58
CA HIS A 4 -5.17 -5.87 -3.48
C HIS A 4 -4.33 -5.54 -4.71
N LEU A 5 -3.20 -4.87 -4.50
CA LEU A 5 -2.28 -4.49 -5.56
C LEU A 5 -0.89 -5.10 -5.31
N HIS A 6 -0.62 -6.20 -5.99
CA HIS A 6 0.64 -6.94 -5.87
C HIS A 6 1.66 -6.57 -6.95
N ASP A 7 1.21 -5.97 -8.05
CA ASP A 7 2.08 -5.65 -9.17
C ASP A 7 3.20 -4.69 -8.74
N ALA A 8 4.37 -4.91 -9.33
CA ALA A 8 5.60 -4.19 -9.03
C ALA A 8 6.02 -3.30 -10.21
N GLY A 9 7.03 -2.47 -9.98
CA GLY A 9 7.65 -1.65 -11.01
C GLY A 9 6.68 -0.62 -11.61
N THR A 10 6.83 -0.38 -12.90
CA THR A 10 6.05 0.63 -13.62
C THR A 10 4.59 0.24 -13.82
N LEU A 11 4.27 -1.06 -13.84
CA LEU A 11 2.89 -1.53 -13.98
C LEU A 11 2.06 -1.17 -12.75
N GLY A 12 2.49 -1.59 -11.56
CA GLY A 12 1.78 -1.23 -10.33
C GLY A 12 1.76 0.28 -10.08
N HIS A 13 2.76 1.03 -10.57
CA HIS A 13 2.72 2.48 -10.52
C HIS A 13 1.60 3.08 -11.38
N PHE A 14 1.48 2.62 -12.62
CA PHE A 14 0.40 2.99 -13.52
C PHE A 14 -0.97 2.63 -12.93
N GLU A 15 -1.09 1.50 -12.26
CA GLU A 15 -2.35 1.11 -11.61
C GLU A 15 -2.75 2.06 -10.47
N TYR A 16 -1.80 2.64 -9.72
CA TYR A 16 -2.13 3.69 -8.76
C TYR A 16 -2.72 4.94 -9.42
N GLU A 17 -2.14 5.36 -10.55
CA GLU A 17 -2.65 6.51 -11.33
C GLU A 17 -4.08 6.21 -11.82
N MET A 18 -4.33 4.99 -12.28
CA MET A 18 -5.66 4.55 -12.69
C MET A 18 -6.65 4.53 -11.52
N ILE A 19 -6.22 4.05 -10.34
CA ILE A 19 -7.03 4.06 -9.12
C ILE A 19 -7.39 5.51 -8.74
N LEU A 20 -6.42 6.43 -8.75
CA LEU A 20 -6.63 7.86 -8.52
C LEU A 20 -7.65 8.44 -9.51
N GLU A 21 -7.47 8.19 -10.80
CA GLU A 21 -8.39 8.66 -11.84
C GLU A 21 -9.83 8.21 -11.54
N ARG A 22 -10.03 6.94 -11.14
CA ARG A 22 -11.36 6.42 -10.77
C ARG A 22 -11.88 7.04 -9.48
N ILE A 23 -11.02 7.30 -8.50
CA ILE A 23 -11.42 8.00 -7.28
C ILE A 23 -12.01 9.37 -7.61
N HIS A 24 -11.36 10.13 -8.49
CA HIS A 24 -11.84 11.43 -8.92
C HIS A 24 -13.13 11.32 -9.75
N ALA A 25 -13.16 10.43 -10.75
CA ALA A 25 -14.30 10.27 -11.63
C ALA A 25 -15.60 9.86 -10.90
N PHE A 26 -15.49 9.07 -9.83
CA PHE A 26 -16.64 8.51 -9.11
C PHE A 26 -16.88 9.11 -7.71
N GLY A 27 -16.12 10.12 -7.29
CA GLY A 27 -16.30 10.74 -5.97
C GLY A 27 -16.02 9.78 -4.81
N LEU A 28 -14.95 8.97 -4.94
CA LEU A 28 -14.60 7.93 -3.96
C LEU A 28 -13.51 8.37 -2.97
N GLN A 29 -13.30 9.68 -2.80
CA GLN A 29 -12.30 10.20 -1.87
C GLN A 29 -12.56 9.68 -0.46
N GLY A 30 -11.49 9.24 0.21
CA GLY A 30 -11.59 8.64 1.55
C GLY A 30 -12.24 7.25 1.61
N LYS A 31 -12.60 6.63 0.47
CA LYS A 31 -13.33 5.35 0.41
C LYS A 31 -12.53 4.20 -0.21
N VAL A 32 -11.27 4.43 -0.56
CA VAL A 32 -10.40 3.41 -1.21
C VAL A 32 -9.21 3.08 -0.33
N ASN A 33 -8.96 1.78 -0.15
CA ASN A 33 -7.77 1.21 0.46
C ASN A 33 -6.95 0.50 -0.61
N ILE A 34 -5.63 0.69 -0.57
CA ILE A 34 -4.65 -0.09 -1.32
C ILE A 34 -4.02 -1.09 -0.35
N ALA A 35 -4.22 -2.38 -0.60
CA ALA A 35 -3.57 -3.45 0.12
C ALA A 35 -2.27 -3.88 -0.56
N HIS A 36 -1.22 -4.06 0.25
CA HIS A 36 0.16 -4.32 -0.14
C HIS A 36 0.84 -3.12 -0.81
N GLY A 37 0.55 -2.89 -2.08
CA GLY A 37 1.12 -1.82 -2.89
C GLY A 37 2.64 -1.91 -3.07
N PHE A 38 3.14 -3.08 -3.48
CA PHE A 38 4.58 -3.34 -3.57
C PHE A 38 5.31 -2.42 -4.56
N ALA A 39 4.64 -1.96 -5.62
CA ALA A 39 5.23 -1.07 -6.62
C ALA A 39 5.77 0.26 -6.06
N LEU A 40 5.24 0.75 -4.94
CA LEU A 40 5.62 2.07 -4.40
C LEU A 40 7.13 2.15 -4.15
N SER A 41 7.73 1.10 -3.59
CA SER A 41 9.15 1.08 -3.25
C SER A 41 10.07 0.64 -4.40
N THR A 42 9.51 0.46 -5.60
CA THR A 42 10.25 -0.05 -6.78
C THR A 42 10.46 1.00 -7.87
N VAL A 43 9.97 2.23 -7.65
CA VAL A 43 10.13 3.38 -8.56
C VAL A 43 11.02 4.46 -7.94
N PRO A 44 11.60 5.40 -8.72
CA PRO A 44 12.41 6.49 -8.19
C PRO A 44 11.67 7.36 -7.17
N ALA A 45 12.39 7.87 -6.16
CA ALA A 45 11.83 8.63 -5.04
C ALA A 45 10.94 9.82 -5.46
N SER A 46 11.30 10.53 -6.53
CA SER A 46 10.49 11.64 -7.05
C SER A 46 9.09 11.20 -7.51
N ARG A 47 8.98 10.00 -8.10
CA ARG A 47 7.68 9.43 -8.48
C ARG A 47 6.89 8.95 -7.26
N GLN A 48 7.57 8.42 -6.24
CA GLN A 48 6.92 8.04 -4.98
C GLN A 48 6.28 9.26 -4.31
N GLU A 49 7.01 10.38 -4.23
CA GLU A 49 6.54 11.60 -3.59
C GLU A 49 5.35 12.21 -4.32
N SER A 50 5.44 12.36 -5.65
CA SER A 50 4.32 12.89 -6.46
C SER A 50 3.06 12.05 -6.27
N LEU A 51 3.19 10.73 -6.36
CA LEU A 51 2.06 9.82 -6.21
C LEU A 51 1.46 9.87 -4.80
N LEU A 52 2.30 9.82 -3.77
CA LEU A 52 1.82 9.83 -2.39
C LEU A 52 1.12 11.12 -2.04
N LYS A 53 1.56 12.26 -2.60
CA LYS A 53 0.86 13.54 -2.45
C LYS A 53 -0.58 13.44 -2.98
N GLU A 54 -0.76 12.97 -4.21
CA GLU A 54 -2.09 12.84 -4.82
C GLU A 54 -2.98 11.82 -4.08
N LEU A 55 -2.43 10.66 -3.71
CA LEU A 55 -3.14 9.66 -2.91
C LEU A 55 -3.56 10.20 -1.54
N GLY A 56 -2.68 10.98 -0.91
CA GLY A 56 -2.93 11.68 0.35
C GLY A 56 -4.08 12.67 0.24
N GLU A 57 -4.05 13.54 -0.77
CA GLU A 57 -5.10 14.52 -1.07
C GLU A 57 -6.45 13.84 -1.36
N ALA A 58 -6.43 12.70 -2.06
CA ALA A 58 -7.62 11.89 -2.31
C ALA A 58 -8.12 11.11 -1.07
N GLY A 59 -7.37 11.14 0.04
CA GLY A 59 -7.73 10.49 1.30
C GLY A 59 -7.58 8.96 1.28
N VAL A 60 -6.72 8.42 0.41
CA VAL A 60 -6.52 6.98 0.25
C VAL A 60 -5.96 6.36 1.54
N LEU A 61 -6.53 5.20 1.88
CA LEU A 61 -6.05 4.31 2.92
C LEU A 61 -5.02 3.34 2.34
N TRP A 62 -4.09 2.89 3.18
CA TRP A 62 -3.11 1.89 2.81
C TRP A 62 -3.05 0.78 3.85
N SER A 63 -2.95 -0.47 3.43
CA SER A 63 -2.69 -1.59 4.33
C SER A 63 -1.49 -2.40 3.85
N THR A 64 -0.64 -2.84 4.76
CA THR A 64 0.56 -3.63 4.44
C THR A 64 0.71 -4.80 5.40
N VAL A 65 1.57 -5.77 5.03
CA VAL A 65 1.75 -7.05 5.75
C VAL A 65 3.22 -7.32 6.13
N ALA A 66 4.10 -6.34 5.90
CA ALA A 66 5.55 -6.42 6.13
C ALA A 66 6.19 -7.77 5.70
N PRO A 67 6.03 -8.19 4.42
CA PRO A 67 6.54 -9.48 3.97
C PRO A 67 8.07 -9.53 4.04
N VAL A 68 8.60 -10.70 4.39
CA VAL A 68 10.05 -10.93 4.40
C VAL A 68 10.56 -10.89 2.96
N GLY A 69 11.57 -10.05 2.69
CA GLY A 69 12.22 -9.96 1.37
C GLY A 69 11.58 -8.96 0.40
N SER A 70 10.48 -8.30 0.76
CA SER A 70 9.93 -7.21 -0.06
C SER A 70 10.67 -5.89 0.18
N ALA A 71 10.64 -5.00 -0.82
CA ALA A 71 11.09 -3.62 -0.62
C ALA A 71 10.27 -2.95 0.50
N ARG A 72 10.95 -2.22 1.39
CA ARG A 72 10.29 -1.54 2.52
C ARG A 72 9.52 -0.33 2.02
N LEU A 73 8.29 -0.14 2.50
CA LEU A 73 7.51 1.05 2.20
C LEU A 73 8.19 2.30 2.79
N PRO A 74 8.15 3.46 2.11
CA PRO A 74 8.76 4.70 2.59
C PRO A 74 7.86 5.36 3.66
N LEU A 75 7.76 4.74 4.85
CA LEU A 75 6.77 5.09 5.88
C LEU A 75 6.75 6.58 6.27
N GLN A 76 7.92 7.22 6.36
CA GLN A 76 7.99 8.65 6.67
C GLN A 76 7.43 9.51 5.53
N LEU A 77 7.71 9.14 4.28
CA LEU A 77 7.19 9.86 3.12
C LEU A 77 5.66 9.70 3.03
N MET A 78 5.13 8.51 3.31
CA MET A 78 3.69 8.25 3.38
C MET A 78 3.03 9.11 4.45
N LYS A 79 3.63 9.15 5.66
CA LYS A 79 3.15 9.96 6.77
C LYS A 79 3.15 11.46 6.43
N ASN A 80 4.22 11.96 5.82
CA ASN A 80 4.35 13.36 5.43
C ASN A 80 3.29 13.77 4.39
N ASN A 81 2.84 12.82 3.56
CA ASN A 81 1.77 13.02 2.58
C ASN A 81 0.39 12.57 3.08
N SER A 82 0.19 12.43 4.41
CA SER A 82 -1.13 12.12 5.00
C SER A 82 -1.78 10.81 4.54
N VAL A 83 -1.01 9.86 3.99
CA VAL A 83 -1.52 8.52 3.67
C VAL A 83 -1.63 7.71 4.96
N ARG A 84 -2.86 7.31 5.31
CA ARG A 84 -3.13 6.53 6.53
C ARG A 84 -2.77 5.07 6.31
N LEU A 85 -1.94 4.52 7.19
CA LEU A 85 -1.42 3.16 7.08
C LEU A 85 -1.99 2.23 8.16
N GLY A 86 -2.45 1.05 7.75
CA GLY A 86 -2.78 -0.09 8.58
C GLY A 86 -1.82 -1.25 8.38
N LEU A 87 -1.69 -2.09 9.40
CA LEU A 87 -0.90 -3.33 9.36
C LEU A 87 -1.82 -4.54 9.49
N GLY A 88 -1.68 -5.49 8.57
CA GLY A 88 -2.37 -6.77 8.56
C GLY A 88 -1.40 -7.95 8.63
N THR A 89 -1.95 -9.15 8.82
CA THR A 89 -1.17 -10.40 8.82
C THR A 89 -1.16 -11.14 7.49
N ASP A 90 -2.05 -10.75 6.56
CA ASP A 90 -2.38 -11.52 5.35
C ASP A 90 -2.90 -12.94 5.67
N GLY A 91 -2.81 -13.84 4.70
CA GLY A 91 -2.98 -15.28 4.86
C GLY A 91 -2.17 -15.88 6.03
N ILE A 92 -2.82 -16.77 6.78
CA ILE A 92 -2.24 -17.44 7.96
C ILE A 92 -2.26 -18.94 7.72
N ARG A 93 -1.07 -19.53 7.52
CA ARG A 93 -0.86 -20.98 7.34
C ARG A 93 -1.81 -21.58 6.30
N ASP A 94 -1.83 -20.96 5.12
CA ASP A 94 -2.64 -21.36 3.98
C ASP A 94 -1.76 -21.66 2.77
N LEU A 95 -2.39 -21.80 1.60
CA LEU A 95 -1.69 -22.13 0.35
C LEU A 95 -0.81 -20.97 -0.19
N TRP A 96 -0.96 -19.75 0.33
CA TRP A 96 -0.16 -18.59 -0.06
C TRP A 96 1.04 -18.39 0.86
N SER A 97 0.90 -18.73 2.14
CA SER A 97 1.95 -18.53 3.12
C SER A 97 1.95 -19.63 4.19
N PRO A 98 3.10 -20.28 4.45
CA PRO A 98 3.23 -21.19 5.59
C PRO A 98 3.34 -20.44 6.93
N TYR A 99 3.44 -19.10 6.90
CA TYR A 99 3.65 -18.26 8.08
C TYR A 99 2.33 -17.71 8.64
N GLY A 100 2.43 -17.09 9.82
CA GLY A 100 1.31 -16.42 10.48
C GLY A 100 0.89 -17.11 11.78
N ASP A 101 0.60 -16.30 12.80
CA ASP A 101 0.06 -16.68 14.10
C ASP A 101 -1.08 -15.76 14.55
N GLY A 102 -1.50 -14.80 13.70
CA GLY A 102 -2.52 -13.80 14.03
C GLY A 102 -2.04 -12.69 14.96
N ASP A 103 -0.76 -12.64 15.35
CA ASP A 103 -0.25 -11.65 16.29
C ASP A 103 0.25 -10.38 15.57
N SER A 104 -0.57 -9.33 15.56
CA SER A 104 -0.22 -8.04 14.96
C SER A 104 0.97 -7.35 15.63
N ARG A 105 1.25 -7.62 16.92
CA ARG A 105 2.44 -7.06 17.61
C ARG A 105 3.72 -7.75 17.13
N ARG A 106 3.65 -9.02 16.78
CA ARG A 106 4.78 -9.72 16.15
C ARG A 106 4.99 -9.20 14.73
N ALA A 107 3.91 -8.99 13.97
CA ALA A 107 3.97 -8.41 12.63
C ALA A 107 4.61 -7.01 12.65
N SER A 108 4.27 -6.15 13.62
CA SER A 108 4.77 -4.77 13.69
C SER A 108 6.28 -4.69 13.96
N ARG A 109 6.90 -5.73 14.52
CA ARG A 109 8.35 -5.79 14.72
C ARG A 109 9.14 -6.01 13.42
N ARG A 110 8.44 -6.35 12.33
CA ARG A 110 9.03 -6.61 11.01
C ARG A 110 8.77 -5.49 10.01
N ALA A 111 7.82 -4.61 10.31
CA ALA A 111 7.41 -3.48 9.49
C ALA A 111 8.43 -2.33 9.51
#